data_AF-A0A3A4PYC0-F1
#
_entry.id   AF-A0A3A4PYC0-F1
#
_cell.length_a   1.000
_cell.length_b   1.000
_cell.length_c   1.000
_cell.angle_alpha   90.00
_cell.angle_beta   90.00
_cell.angle_gamma   90.00
#
_symmetry.space_group_name_H-M   'P 1'
#
loop_
_entity.id
_entity.type
_entity.pdbx_description
1 polymer ?
#
loop_
_entity_poly.entity_id
_entity_poly.type
_entity_poly.pdbx_seq_one_letter_code
_entity_poly.pdbx_strand_id
1 'polypeptide(L)'
;MLDDYSSVAEQFKESLIQEFLKKNPKVKKEEIVTRTVNGRIVIDTIDHVFKHAAGQRKVQETVDRKKINELLEKGEKRLASSLESLQSSRQYAQWLYRSRFADFSEKEKDQTLLFLAQKEDACGKCAIVADSSKQKLLEVINQQARSTSSLVRTLLQETLQSVLDLLKCQGAIFKREVELGDQVSVCMRDFIQSTVSVAQALVKPTTVNAMARAYQILKNETIDATAITKAENIKKLKQAVDELESNLKQRRDMINSIQQLVHFVESVLEAAGQLEPKEKPSEPALDSKSAPTRRMAFTSRLNRR
;
A
#
# COMPACT_ATOMS: atom_id res chain seq x y z
N MET A 1 9.66 -6.33 -19.14
CA MET A 1 10.29 -6.34 -17.80
C MET A 1 10.88 -4.99 -17.43
N LEU A 2 11.68 -4.32 -18.29
CA LEU A 2 11.95 -2.87 -18.16
C LEU A 2 10.65 -2.03 -18.12
N ASP A 3 9.65 -2.49 -18.86
CA ASP A 3 8.31 -1.88 -18.90
C ASP A 3 7.60 -1.78 -17.55
N ASP A 4 7.82 -2.71 -16.60
CA ASP A 4 7.01 -2.73 -15.37
C ASP A 4 7.50 -1.64 -14.41
N TYR A 5 8.82 -1.52 -14.21
CA TYR A 5 9.44 -0.41 -13.45
C TYR A 5 9.18 0.95 -14.09
N SER A 6 9.29 1.05 -15.42
CA SER A 6 8.98 2.28 -16.14
C SER A 6 7.51 2.66 -15.97
N SER A 7 6.60 1.70 -16.04
CA SER A 7 5.17 1.93 -15.80
C SER A 7 4.90 2.39 -14.38
N VAL A 8 5.54 1.81 -13.36
CA VAL A 8 5.38 2.26 -11.96
C VAL A 8 5.88 3.69 -11.79
N ALA A 9 7.06 3.99 -12.36
CA ALA A 9 7.63 5.32 -12.31
C ALA A 9 6.70 6.35 -12.95
N GLU A 10 6.13 6.04 -14.13
CA GLU A 10 5.14 6.90 -14.78
C GLU A 10 3.89 7.10 -13.94
N GLN A 11 3.36 6.05 -13.30
CA GLN A 11 2.18 6.17 -12.44
C GLN A 11 2.48 6.98 -11.17
N PHE A 12 3.67 6.82 -10.58
CA PHE A 12 4.09 7.59 -9.40
C PHE A 12 4.21 9.07 -9.76
N LYS A 13 4.83 9.37 -10.91
CA LYS A 13 4.88 10.73 -11.47
C LYS A 13 3.49 11.27 -11.74
N GLU A 14 2.61 10.49 -12.37
CA GLU A 14 1.24 10.90 -12.67
C GLU A 14 0.44 11.21 -11.41
N SER A 15 0.58 10.39 -10.36
CA SER A 15 -0.08 10.62 -9.07
C SER A 15 0.36 11.94 -8.45
N LEU A 16 1.67 12.21 -8.43
CA LEU A 16 2.21 13.48 -7.93
C LEU A 16 1.74 14.67 -8.76
N ILE A 17 1.76 14.54 -10.09
CA ILE A 17 1.31 15.59 -11.00
C ILE A 17 -0.17 15.88 -10.80
N GLN A 18 -1.03 14.87 -10.73
CA GLN A 18 -2.46 15.05 -10.51
C GLN A 18 -2.75 15.75 -9.18
N GLU A 19 -2.02 15.41 -8.12
CA GLU A 19 -2.18 16.07 -6.82
C GLU A 19 -1.65 17.50 -6.82
N PHE A 20 -0.53 17.74 -7.51
CA PHE A 20 -0.02 19.08 -7.72
C PHE A 20 -1.04 19.95 -8.46
N LEU A 21 -1.67 19.43 -9.53
CA LEU A 21 -2.68 20.11 -10.32
C LEU A 21 -3.96 20.40 -9.52
N LYS A 22 -4.36 19.50 -8.62
CA LYS A 22 -5.48 19.78 -7.69
C LYS A 22 -5.21 20.98 -6.79
N LYS A 23 -3.97 21.12 -6.30
CA LYS A 23 -3.55 22.27 -5.47
C LYS A 23 -3.28 23.52 -6.31
N ASN A 24 -2.95 23.36 -7.59
CA ASN A 24 -2.60 24.44 -8.51
C ASN A 24 -3.39 24.33 -9.82
N PRO A 25 -4.72 24.58 -9.81
CA PRO A 25 -5.60 24.34 -10.95
C PRO A 25 -5.29 25.23 -12.17
N LYS A 26 -4.48 26.28 -12.01
CA LYS A 26 -4.07 27.20 -13.07
C LYS A 26 -2.84 26.72 -13.85
N VAL A 27 -2.11 25.73 -13.35
CA VAL A 27 -0.89 25.20 -13.98
C VAL A 27 -1.30 24.06 -14.91
N LYS A 28 -0.74 24.01 -16.13
CA LYS A 28 -0.93 22.87 -17.03
C LYS A 28 0.06 21.75 -16.71
N LYS A 29 -0.33 20.50 -16.99
CA LYS A 29 0.52 19.32 -16.81
C LYS A 29 1.92 19.48 -17.42
N GLU A 30 1.98 19.99 -18.64
CA GLU A 30 3.22 20.24 -19.38
C GLU A 30 4.12 21.30 -18.72
N GLU A 31 3.52 22.27 -18.03
CA GLU A 31 4.23 23.37 -17.36
C GLU A 31 4.96 22.91 -16.10
N ILE A 32 4.52 21.81 -15.47
CA ILE A 32 5.22 21.23 -14.32
C ILE A 32 6.62 20.75 -14.74
N VAL A 33 6.71 20.04 -15.87
CA VAL A 33 7.99 19.49 -16.35
C VAL A 33 8.86 20.56 -17.02
N THR A 34 8.23 21.54 -17.67
CA THR A 34 8.95 22.52 -18.52
C THR A 34 9.21 23.86 -17.86
N ARG A 35 8.36 24.31 -16.91
CA ARG A 35 8.44 25.65 -16.30
C ARG A 35 8.78 25.66 -14.82
N THR A 36 8.56 24.58 -14.09
CA THR A 36 9.00 24.53 -12.69
C THR A 36 10.46 24.11 -12.60
N VAL A 37 11.26 24.85 -11.83
CA VAL A 37 12.70 24.60 -11.65
C VAL A 37 12.94 23.21 -11.07
N ASN A 38 12.07 22.77 -10.15
CA ASN A 38 12.22 21.52 -9.43
C ASN A 38 11.39 20.37 -9.99
N GLY A 39 10.34 20.61 -10.79
CA GLY A 39 9.50 19.53 -11.35
C GLY A 39 10.30 18.58 -12.25
N ARG A 40 11.20 19.11 -13.09
CA ARG A 40 12.12 18.27 -13.87
C ARG A 40 13.06 17.46 -12.97
N ILE A 41 13.64 18.09 -11.92
CA ILE A 41 14.55 17.41 -11.00
C ILE A 41 13.85 16.26 -10.27
N VAL A 42 12.61 16.47 -9.84
CA VAL A 42 11.79 15.45 -9.19
C VAL A 42 11.52 14.27 -10.12
N ILE A 43 11.04 14.55 -11.34
CA ILE A 43 10.74 13.54 -12.36
C ILE A 43 11.99 12.74 -12.75
N ASP A 44 13.09 13.43 -13.04
CA ASP A 44 14.35 12.79 -13.46
C ASP A 44 14.93 11.92 -12.34
N THR A 45 14.80 12.35 -11.08
CA THR A 45 15.28 11.58 -9.92
C THR A 45 14.43 10.32 -9.73
N ILE A 46 13.11 10.41 -9.89
CA ILE A 46 12.21 9.22 -9.88
C ILE A 46 12.64 8.25 -10.98
N ASP A 47 12.77 8.72 -12.22
CA ASP A 47 13.18 7.86 -13.34
C ASP A 47 14.54 7.22 -13.09
N HIS A 48 15.48 7.96 -12.52
CA HIS A 48 16.81 7.43 -12.23
C HIS A 48 16.77 6.32 -11.18
N VAL A 49 16.00 6.51 -10.10
CA VAL A 49 15.84 5.52 -9.01
C VAL A 49 15.18 4.24 -9.53
N PHE A 50 14.09 4.36 -10.28
CA PHE A 50 13.37 3.20 -10.79
C PHE A 50 14.14 2.48 -11.90
N LYS A 51 14.87 3.18 -12.77
CA LYS A 51 15.76 2.56 -13.77
C LYS A 51 16.94 1.84 -13.11
N HIS A 52 17.52 2.42 -12.06
CA HIS A 52 18.58 1.78 -11.29
C HIS A 52 18.08 0.49 -10.63
N ALA A 53 16.90 0.54 -10.00
CA ALA A 53 16.25 -0.65 -9.44
C ALA A 53 15.98 -1.74 -10.49
N ALA A 54 15.53 -1.35 -11.69
CA ALA A 54 15.34 -2.28 -12.81
C ALA A 54 16.64 -2.95 -13.26
N GLY A 55 17.76 -2.22 -13.24
CA GLY A 55 19.08 -2.73 -13.63
C GLY A 55 19.76 -3.64 -12.61
N GLN A 56 19.38 -3.55 -11.33
CA GLN A 56 19.96 -4.34 -10.24
C GLN A 56 19.28 -5.69 -9.99
N ARG A 57 18.15 -5.99 -10.65
CA ARG A 57 17.41 -7.23 -10.40
C ARG A 57 18.15 -8.49 -10.86
N LYS A 58 18.42 -9.37 -9.90
CA LYS A 58 18.76 -10.80 -10.11
C LYS A 58 17.54 -11.74 -10.11
N VAL A 59 16.33 -11.24 -9.82
CA VAL A 59 15.13 -12.08 -9.59
C VAL A 59 14.06 -11.87 -10.66
N GLN A 60 13.57 -13.00 -11.18
CA GLN A 60 12.81 -13.20 -12.41
C GLN A 60 11.28 -13.19 -12.20
N GLU A 61 10.79 -12.51 -11.16
CA GLU A 61 9.36 -12.46 -10.87
C GLU A 61 8.70 -11.29 -11.59
N THR A 62 7.88 -11.62 -12.58
CA THR A 62 6.97 -10.70 -13.27
C THR A 62 5.95 -10.18 -12.26
N VAL A 63 6.07 -8.92 -11.88
CA VAL A 63 5.01 -8.21 -11.15
C VAL A 63 3.92 -7.88 -12.16
N ASP A 64 2.72 -8.41 -11.95
CA ASP A 64 1.59 -8.21 -12.85
C ASP A 64 1.23 -6.71 -12.93
N ARG A 65 1.24 -6.15 -14.15
CA ARG A 65 1.07 -4.70 -14.43
C ARG A 65 -0.22 -4.12 -13.85
N LYS A 66 -1.28 -4.94 -13.75
CA LYS A 66 -2.55 -4.51 -13.15
C LYS A 66 -2.43 -4.23 -11.65
N LYS A 67 -1.53 -4.93 -10.95
CA LYS A 67 -1.33 -4.85 -9.49
C LYS A 67 -0.46 -3.66 -9.07
N ILE A 68 0.32 -3.12 -9.99
CA ILE A 68 1.12 -1.91 -9.79
C ILE A 68 0.24 -0.66 -9.71
N ASN A 69 -0.85 -0.61 -10.50
CA ASN A 69 -1.85 0.47 -10.39
C ASN A 69 -2.46 0.53 -8.97
N GLU A 70 -2.58 -0.62 -8.31
CA GLU A 70 -3.02 -0.70 -6.91
C GLU A 70 -1.97 -0.09 -5.97
N LEU A 71 -0.66 -0.16 -6.26
CA LEU A 71 0.44 0.39 -5.44
C LEU A 71 0.19 1.86 -5.06
N LEU A 72 -0.35 2.64 -5.99
CA LEU A 72 -0.52 4.08 -5.90
C LEU A 72 -1.97 4.51 -5.75
N GLU A 73 -2.88 3.56 -5.49
CA GLU A 73 -4.20 3.94 -5.03
C GLU A 73 -4.08 4.85 -3.82
N LYS A 74 -4.81 5.97 -3.88
CA LYS A 74 -4.80 7.04 -2.86
C LYS A 74 -4.81 6.40 -1.47
N GLY A 75 -3.88 6.79 -0.60
CA GLY A 75 -3.76 6.25 0.77
C GLY A 75 -5.10 6.23 1.53
N GLU A 76 -6.00 7.16 1.23
CA GLU A 76 -7.40 7.18 1.70
C GLU A 76 -8.20 5.92 1.37
N LYS A 77 -8.13 5.42 0.13
CA LYS A 77 -8.83 4.19 -0.29
C LYS A 77 -8.28 2.96 0.43
N ARG A 78 -6.95 2.89 0.60
CA ARG A 78 -6.30 1.80 1.34
C ARG A 78 -6.69 1.82 2.81
N LEU A 79 -6.69 3.00 3.42
CA LEU A 79 -7.12 3.18 4.81
C LEU A 79 -8.58 2.73 4.96
N ALA A 80 -9.48 3.18 4.08
CA ALA A 80 -10.88 2.78 4.09
C ALA A 80 -11.05 1.25 3.99
N SER A 81 -10.35 0.60 3.05
CA SER A 81 -10.39 -0.86 2.91
C SER A 81 -9.82 -1.59 4.14
N SER A 82 -8.79 -1.03 4.78
CA SER A 82 -8.21 -1.59 6.01
C SER A 82 -9.18 -1.46 7.18
N LEU A 83 -9.88 -0.33 7.30
CA LEU A 83 -10.89 -0.11 8.35
C LEU A 83 -12.10 -1.04 8.18
N GLU A 84 -12.55 -1.27 6.95
CA GLU A 84 -13.61 -2.24 6.65
C GLU A 84 -13.20 -3.66 7.08
N SER A 85 -11.99 -4.09 6.73
CA SER A 85 -11.45 -5.40 7.13
C SER A 85 -11.29 -5.54 8.64
N LEU A 86 -10.86 -4.48 9.34
CA LEU A 86 -10.83 -4.43 10.80
C LEU A 86 -12.23 -4.60 11.41
N GLN A 87 -13.24 -3.97 10.82
CA GLN A 87 -14.63 -4.11 11.25
C GLN A 87 -15.14 -5.55 11.04
N SER A 88 -14.91 -6.14 9.86
CA SER A 88 -15.24 -7.55 9.59
C SER A 88 -14.56 -8.49 10.58
N SER A 89 -13.27 -8.27 10.84
CA SER A 89 -12.50 -9.06 11.82
C SER A 89 -13.07 -8.97 13.24
N ARG A 90 -13.53 -7.79 13.67
CA ARG A 90 -14.22 -7.63 14.97
C ARG A 90 -15.52 -8.41 15.01
N GLN A 91 -16.29 -8.39 13.92
CA GLN A 91 -17.54 -9.13 13.81
C GLN A 91 -17.30 -10.65 13.87
N TYR A 92 -16.28 -11.15 13.16
CA TYR A 92 -15.88 -12.55 13.21
C TYR A 92 -15.43 -12.98 14.61
N ALA A 93 -14.57 -12.21 15.26
CA ALA A 93 -14.12 -12.50 16.62
C ALA A 93 -15.29 -12.51 17.64
N GLN A 94 -16.23 -11.56 17.51
CA GLN A 94 -17.43 -11.55 18.34
C GLN A 94 -18.35 -12.74 18.07
N TRP A 95 -18.48 -13.15 16.82
CA TRP A 95 -19.27 -14.33 16.45
C TRP A 95 -18.66 -15.60 17.04
N LEU A 96 -17.36 -15.82 16.81
CA LEU A 96 -16.63 -16.98 17.31
C LEU A 96 -16.76 -17.10 18.82
N TYR A 97 -16.54 -16.00 19.56
CA TYR A 97 -16.69 -16.00 21.02
C TYR A 97 -18.11 -16.30 21.51
N ARG A 98 -19.14 -15.83 20.79
CA ARG A 98 -20.55 -16.04 21.17
C ARG A 98 -21.09 -17.38 20.69
N SER A 99 -20.42 -18.01 19.73
CA SER A 99 -20.83 -19.29 19.18
C SER A 99 -20.51 -20.40 20.18
N ARG A 100 -21.46 -21.32 20.36
CA ARG A 100 -21.22 -22.55 21.13
C ARG A 100 -20.55 -23.65 20.32
N PHE A 101 -20.35 -23.41 19.03
CA PHE A 101 -19.78 -24.35 18.06
C PHE A 101 -18.34 -24.02 17.70
N ALA A 102 -17.79 -22.92 18.24
CA ALA A 102 -16.41 -22.52 18.03
C ALA A 102 -15.66 -22.65 19.36
N ASP A 103 -14.51 -23.31 19.32
CA ASP A 103 -13.54 -23.31 20.41
C ASP A 103 -12.76 -21.98 20.35
N PHE A 104 -13.41 -20.88 20.77
CA PHE A 104 -12.81 -19.55 20.77
C PHE A 104 -12.95 -18.92 22.16
N SER A 105 -11.85 -18.91 22.90
CA SER A 105 -11.81 -18.49 24.30
C SER A 105 -11.91 -16.97 24.47
N GLU A 106 -12.26 -16.53 25.68
CA GLU A 106 -12.22 -15.12 26.05
C GLU A 106 -10.81 -14.53 25.88
N LYS A 107 -9.78 -15.31 26.19
CA LYS A 107 -8.38 -14.91 26.00
C LYS A 107 -8.05 -14.66 24.53
N GLU A 108 -8.46 -15.54 23.62
CA GLU A 108 -8.21 -15.38 22.17
C GLU A 108 -8.99 -14.20 21.60
N LYS A 109 -10.21 -13.95 22.08
CA LYS A 109 -10.98 -12.77 21.76
C LYS A 109 -10.24 -11.50 22.19
N ASP A 110 -9.78 -11.42 23.43
CA ASP A 110 -9.11 -10.22 23.94
C ASP A 110 -7.77 -9.98 23.23
N GLN A 111 -7.00 -11.03 22.95
CA GLN A 111 -5.80 -10.96 22.13
C GLN A 111 -6.10 -10.46 20.71
N THR A 112 -7.19 -10.94 20.11
CA THR A 112 -7.62 -10.52 18.78
C THR A 112 -8.03 -9.05 18.78
N LEU A 113 -8.85 -8.62 19.74
CA LEU A 113 -9.28 -7.22 19.83
C LEU A 113 -8.11 -6.27 20.09
N LEU A 114 -7.16 -6.67 20.93
CA LEU A 114 -5.94 -5.91 21.17
C LEU A 114 -5.10 -5.79 19.90
N PHE A 115 -4.90 -6.88 19.17
CA PHE A 115 -4.21 -6.88 17.88
C PHE A 115 -4.90 -5.94 16.88
N LEU A 116 -6.22 -6.02 16.75
CA LEU A 116 -6.99 -5.18 15.83
C LEU A 116 -6.89 -3.69 16.21
N ALA A 117 -6.95 -3.35 17.50
CA ALA A 117 -6.80 -1.97 17.97
C ALA A 117 -5.39 -1.42 17.68
N GLN A 118 -4.34 -2.21 17.92
CA GLN A 118 -2.97 -1.84 17.60
C GLN A 118 -2.77 -1.62 16.09
N LYS A 119 -3.37 -2.47 15.25
CA LYS A 119 -3.29 -2.34 13.80
C LYS A 119 -4.10 -1.18 13.25
N GLU A 120 -5.24 -0.85 13.85
CA GLU A 120 -6.02 0.35 13.51
C GLU A 120 -5.21 1.62 13.74
N ASP A 121 -4.60 1.77 14.93
CA ASP A 121 -3.74 2.90 15.27
C ASP A 121 -2.50 2.96 14.36
N ALA A 122 -1.82 1.84 14.16
CA ALA A 122 -0.66 1.76 13.26
C ALA A 122 -1.02 2.13 11.82
N CYS A 123 -2.12 1.59 11.28
CA CYS A 123 -2.58 1.90 9.92
C CYS A 123 -2.92 3.38 9.75
N GLY A 124 -3.59 3.99 10.74
CA GLY A 124 -3.88 5.42 10.76
C GLY A 124 -2.61 6.27 10.74
N LYS A 125 -1.65 5.94 11.61
CA LYS A 125 -0.34 6.62 11.65
C LYS A 125 0.44 6.47 10.34
N CYS A 126 0.54 5.27 9.78
CA CYS A 126 1.21 5.03 8.50
C CYS A 126 0.57 5.83 7.37
N ALA A 127 -0.77 5.91 7.31
CA ALA A 127 -1.47 6.68 6.30
C ALA A 127 -1.17 8.19 6.39
N ILE A 128 -1.13 8.75 7.61
CA ILE A 128 -0.79 10.16 7.85
C ILE A 128 0.66 10.43 7.43
N VAL A 129 1.60 9.57 7.83
CA VAL A 129 3.02 9.72 7.48
C VAL A 129 3.23 9.61 5.96
N ALA A 130 2.54 8.69 5.29
CA ALA A 130 2.61 8.54 3.84
C ALA A 130 2.08 9.78 3.11
N ASP A 131 0.95 10.33 3.55
CA ASP A 131 0.46 11.57 2.95
C ASP A 131 1.40 12.74 3.23
N SER A 132 1.86 12.92 4.47
CA SER A 132 2.81 13.98 4.85
C SER A 132 4.11 13.91 4.04
N SER A 133 4.68 12.72 3.84
CA SER A 133 5.92 12.54 3.08
C SER A 133 5.74 12.90 1.61
N LYS A 134 4.61 12.50 1.03
CA LYS A 134 4.22 12.90 -0.33
C LYS A 134 3.98 14.42 -0.43
N GLN A 135 3.37 15.05 0.58
CA GLN A 135 3.20 16.50 0.61
C GLN A 135 4.54 17.24 0.60
N LYS A 136 5.54 16.78 1.36
CA LYS A 136 6.90 17.36 1.30
C LYS A 136 7.50 17.28 -0.11
N LEU A 137 7.28 16.17 -0.81
CA LEU A 137 7.75 16.01 -2.20
C LEU A 137 7.05 17.00 -3.15
N LEU A 138 5.75 17.24 -2.95
CA LEU A 138 4.98 18.24 -3.71
C LEU A 138 5.42 19.68 -3.40
N GLU A 139 5.77 19.97 -2.15
CA GLU A 139 6.29 21.28 -1.74
C GLU A 139 7.62 21.58 -2.44
N VAL A 140 8.50 20.58 -2.57
CA VAL A 140 9.76 20.71 -3.32
C VAL A 140 9.52 21.13 -4.78
N ILE A 141 8.48 20.59 -5.43
CA ILE A 141 8.10 21.00 -6.80
C ILE A 141 7.73 22.50 -6.85
N ASN A 142 7.11 23.02 -5.78
CA ASN A 142 6.62 24.39 -5.70
C ASN A 142 7.69 25.40 -5.22
N GLN A 143 8.83 24.93 -4.73
CA GLN A 143 9.91 25.81 -4.28
C GLN A 143 10.55 26.55 -5.47
N GLN A 144 10.79 27.85 -5.28
CA GLN A 144 11.51 28.66 -6.28
C GLN A 144 13.02 28.40 -6.27
N ALA A 145 13.57 28.02 -5.11
CA ALA A 145 14.96 27.63 -4.97
C ALA A 145 15.20 26.25 -5.58
N ARG A 146 16.29 26.10 -6.33
CA ARG A 146 16.67 24.84 -6.97
C ARG A 146 16.99 23.79 -5.91
N SER A 147 16.25 22.69 -5.90
CA SER A 147 16.48 21.57 -4.99
C SER A 147 17.55 20.63 -5.53
N THR A 148 18.23 19.94 -4.61
CA THR A 148 19.22 18.92 -4.97
C THR A 148 18.52 17.59 -5.27
N SER A 149 19.09 16.81 -6.20
CA SER A 149 18.62 15.44 -6.47
C SER A 149 18.76 14.54 -5.23
N SER A 150 19.74 14.81 -4.36
CA SER A 150 19.90 14.12 -3.07
C SER A 150 18.70 14.34 -2.14
N LEU A 151 18.22 15.58 -1.99
CA LEU A 151 17.03 15.89 -1.18
C LEU A 151 15.79 15.19 -1.73
N VAL A 152 15.57 15.29 -3.05
CA VAL A 152 14.44 14.62 -3.71
C VAL A 152 14.49 13.11 -3.50
N ARG A 153 15.69 12.51 -3.61
CA ARG A 153 15.87 11.07 -3.38
C ARG A 153 15.55 10.68 -1.94
N THR A 154 15.99 11.45 -0.95
CA THR A 154 15.66 11.20 0.46
C THR A 154 14.15 11.25 0.69
N LEU A 155 13.47 12.28 0.17
CA LEU A 155 12.01 12.41 0.30
C LEU A 155 11.26 11.30 -0.46
N LEU A 156 11.79 10.86 -1.60
CA LEU A 156 11.27 9.71 -2.33
C LEU A 156 11.42 8.42 -1.50
N GLN A 157 12.57 8.21 -0.86
CA GLN A 157 12.79 7.08 0.05
C GLN A 157 11.83 7.12 1.24
N GLU A 158 11.65 8.27 1.88
CA GLU A 158 10.67 8.45 2.97
C GLU A 158 9.25 8.10 2.52
N THR A 159 8.87 8.57 1.32
CA THR A 159 7.55 8.29 0.74
C THR A 159 7.38 6.80 0.43
N LEU A 160 8.36 6.16 -0.20
CA LEU A 160 8.31 4.73 -0.50
C LEU A 160 8.32 3.87 0.76
N GLN A 161 9.09 4.25 1.79
CA GLN A 161 9.12 3.56 3.08
C GLN A 161 7.78 3.65 3.81
N SER A 162 7.16 4.82 3.85
CA SER A 162 5.84 4.99 4.47
C SER A 162 4.74 4.21 3.74
N VAL A 163 4.80 4.14 2.40
CA VAL A 163 3.91 3.29 1.60
C VAL A 163 4.16 1.80 1.89
N LEU A 164 5.42 1.39 2.03
CA LEU A 164 5.80 0.03 2.40
C LEU A 164 5.21 -0.37 3.76
N ASP A 165 5.33 0.51 4.76
CA ASP A 165 4.80 0.26 6.10
C ASP A 165 3.28 0.16 6.10
N LEU A 166 2.59 1.01 5.32
CA LEU A 166 1.15 0.93 5.12
C LEU A 166 0.74 -0.39 4.46
N LEU A 167 1.46 -0.83 3.42
CA LEU A 167 1.21 -2.12 2.75
C LEU A 167 1.41 -3.31 3.71
N LYS A 168 2.48 -3.31 4.51
CA LYS A 168 2.73 -4.34 5.52
C LYS A 168 1.63 -4.38 6.58
N CYS A 169 1.16 -3.21 7.01
CA CYS A 169 0.05 -3.10 7.95
C CYS A 169 -1.25 -3.66 7.34
N GLN A 170 -1.59 -3.23 6.13
CA GLN A 170 -2.77 -3.70 5.40
C GLN A 170 -2.75 -5.22 5.19
N GLY A 171 -1.61 -5.78 4.79
CA GLY A 171 -1.44 -7.22 4.61
C GLY A 171 -1.64 -8.00 5.92
N ALA A 172 -1.17 -7.47 7.05
CA ALA A 172 -1.38 -8.09 8.36
C ALA A 172 -2.85 -8.07 8.80
N ILE A 173 -3.57 -6.98 8.52
CA ILE A 173 -5.02 -6.86 8.79
C ILE A 173 -5.80 -7.88 7.96
N PHE A 174 -5.56 -7.93 6.64
CA PHE A 174 -6.25 -8.87 5.75
C PHE A 174 -5.94 -10.32 6.10
N LYS A 175 -4.70 -10.63 6.47
CA LYS A 175 -4.35 -11.98 6.94
C LYS A 175 -5.18 -12.37 8.16
N ARG A 176 -5.36 -11.45 9.11
CA ARG A 176 -6.17 -11.72 10.29
C ARG A 176 -7.65 -11.87 9.97
N GLU A 177 -8.18 -11.07 9.05
CA GLU A 177 -9.55 -11.21 8.54
C GLU A 177 -9.76 -12.60 7.94
N VAL A 178 -8.82 -13.06 7.12
CA VAL A 178 -8.88 -14.39 6.49
C VAL A 178 -8.83 -15.51 7.54
N GLU A 179 -7.90 -15.44 8.50
CA GLU A 179 -7.80 -16.43 9.58
C GLU A 179 -9.09 -16.57 10.39
N LEU A 180 -9.69 -15.44 10.79
CA LEU A 180 -10.94 -15.43 11.54
C LEU A 180 -12.12 -15.86 10.68
N GLY A 181 -12.17 -15.39 9.43
CA GLY A 181 -13.22 -15.76 8.48
C GLY A 181 -13.21 -17.25 8.14
N ASP A 182 -12.03 -17.86 8.04
CA ASP A 182 -11.90 -19.31 7.83
C ASP A 182 -12.42 -20.10 9.03
N GLN A 183 -12.10 -19.68 10.25
CA GLN A 183 -12.66 -20.28 11.46
C GLN A 183 -14.20 -20.16 11.49
N VAL A 184 -14.73 -18.99 11.13
CA VAL A 184 -16.17 -18.74 11.03
C VAL A 184 -16.81 -19.67 9.99
N SER A 185 -16.25 -19.74 8.78
CA SER A 185 -16.74 -20.59 7.69
C SER A 185 -16.77 -22.06 8.10
N VAL A 186 -15.69 -22.59 8.67
CA VAL A 186 -15.62 -23.99 9.13
C VAL A 186 -16.68 -24.26 10.19
N CYS A 187 -16.74 -23.42 11.23
CA CYS A 187 -17.72 -23.56 12.31
C CYS A 187 -19.16 -23.49 11.78
N MET A 188 -19.44 -22.61 10.81
CA MET A 188 -20.76 -22.48 10.21
C MET A 188 -21.12 -23.67 9.33
N ARG A 189 -20.17 -24.24 8.57
CA ARG A 189 -20.43 -25.47 7.80
C ARG A 189 -20.73 -26.64 8.71
N ASP A 190 -19.91 -26.85 9.74
CA ASP A 190 -20.09 -27.94 10.71
C ASP A 190 -21.45 -27.81 11.40
N PHE A 191 -21.80 -26.58 11.77
CA PHE A 191 -23.09 -26.25 12.37
C PHE A 191 -24.29 -26.48 11.42
N ILE A 192 -24.17 -26.11 10.15
CA ILE A 192 -25.21 -26.39 9.14
C ILE A 192 -25.34 -27.90 8.94
N GLN A 193 -24.24 -28.63 8.83
CA GLN A 193 -24.23 -30.07 8.62
C GLN A 193 -24.83 -30.81 9.81
N SER A 194 -24.47 -30.43 11.04
CA SER A 194 -25.07 -31.00 12.26
C SER A 194 -26.56 -30.73 12.31
N THR A 195 -27.01 -29.52 11.98
CA THR A 195 -28.43 -29.13 12.06
C THR A 195 -29.27 -29.72 10.93
N VAL A 196 -28.71 -29.96 9.75
CA VAL A 196 -29.39 -30.67 8.65
C VAL A 196 -29.49 -32.17 8.94
N SER A 197 -28.51 -32.75 9.63
CA SER A 197 -28.51 -34.17 10.00
C SER A 197 -29.47 -34.51 11.14
N VAL A 198 -29.73 -33.58 12.05
CA VAL A 198 -30.74 -33.71 13.11
C VAL A 198 -32.09 -33.30 12.53
N ALA A 199 -33.09 -34.21 12.53
CA ALA A 199 -34.41 -33.93 11.97
C ALA A 199 -34.95 -32.56 12.41
N GLN A 200 -35.51 -31.77 11.48
CA GLN A 200 -36.00 -30.39 11.70
C GLN A 200 -36.87 -30.23 12.96
N ALA A 201 -37.54 -31.29 13.40
CA ALA A 201 -38.37 -31.33 14.61
C ALA A 201 -37.61 -31.31 15.94
N LEU A 202 -36.29 -31.56 15.95
CA LEU A 202 -35.44 -31.66 17.15
C LEU A 202 -34.48 -30.47 17.31
N VAL A 203 -34.55 -29.47 16.43
CA VAL A 203 -33.66 -28.31 16.48
C VAL A 203 -34.02 -27.42 17.67
N LYS A 204 -33.12 -27.36 18.67
CA LYS A 204 -33.32 -26.53 19.87
C LYS A 204 -33.40 -25.04 19.52
N PRO A 205 -34.22 -24.23 20.24
CA PRO A 205 -34.30 -22.78 20.03
C PRO A 205 -32.96 -22.03 20.14
N THR A 206 -32.02 -22.57 20.91
CA THR A 206 -30.65 -22.04 21.01
C THR A 206 -29.88 -22.15 19.70
N THR A 207 -30.08 -23.23 18.95
CA THR A 207 -29.48 -23.48 17.63
C THR A 207 -30.06 -22.51 16.61
N VAL A 208 -31.38 -22.31 16.68
CA VAL A 208 -32.11 -21.35 15.84
C VAL A 208 -31.63 -19.91 16.05
N ASN A 209 -31.44 -19.49 17.30
CA ASN A 209 -30.89 -18.17 17.62
C ASN A 209 -29.43 -17.99 17.20
N ALA A 210 -28.63 -19.07 17.24
CA ALA A 210 -27.27 -19.04 16.71
C ALA A 210 -27.25 -18.86 15.17
N MET A 211 -28.17 -19.51 14.45
CA MET A 211 -28.37 -19.32 13.00
C MET A 211 -28.78 -17.88 12.65
N ALA A 212 -29.70 -17.28 13.42
CA ALA A 212 -30.17 -15.91 13.15
C ALA A 212 -29.03 -14.90 13.26
N ARG A 213 -28.19 -15.07 14.29
CA ARG A 213 -27.03 -14.22 14.54
C ARG A 213 -25.90 -14.45 13.54
N ALA A 214 -25.65 -15.70 13.16
CA ALA A 214 -24.73 -16.06 12.09
C ALA A 214 -25.09 -15.34 10.79
N TYR A 215 -26.36 -15.42 10.38
CA TYR A 215 -26.82 -14.74 9.18
C TYR A 215 -26.77 -13.21 9.29
N GLN A 216 -27.16 -12.64 10.44
CA GLN A 216 -27.02 -11.20 10.69
C GLN A 216 -25.59 -10.70 10.52
N ILE A 217 -24.60 -11.49 10.93
CA ILE A 217 -23.19 -11.10 10.83
C ILE A 217 -22.65 -11.27 9.40
N LEU A 218 -23.15 -12.24 8.65
CA LEU A 218 -22.73 -12.47 7.26
C LEU A 218 -23.37 -11.49 6.26
N LYS A 219 -24.64 -11.15 6.46
CA LYS A 219 -25.43 -10.38 5.49
C LYS A 219 -25.83 -8.99 5.99
N ASN A 220 -25.54 -8.64 7.24
CA ASN A 220 -26.09 -7.45 7.90
C ASN A 220 -27.62 -7.37 7.83
N GLU A 221 -28.29 -8.53 7.72
CA GLU A 221 -29.74 -8.66 7.57
C GLU A 221 -30.34 -9.43 8.73
N THR A 222 -31.47 -8.97 9.26
CA THR A 222 -32.20 -9.66 10.32
C THR A 222 -33.08 -10.77 9.73
N ILE A 223 -32.72 -12.03 9.98
CA ILE A 223 -33.65 -13.15 9.78
C ILE A 223 -34.52 -13.31 11.01
N ASP A 224 -35.82 -13.50 10.77
CA ASP A 224 -36.76 -13.96 11.80
C ASP A 224 -36.33 -15.34 12.31
N ALA A 225 -35.89 -15.38 13.57
CA ALA A 225 -35.42 -16.59 14.23
C ALA A 225 -36.46 -17.72 14.14
N THR A 226 -37.75 -17.41 14.17
CA THR A 226 -38.81 -18.44 14.14
C THR A 226 -38.93 -19.19 12.81
N ALA A 227 -38.37 -18.65 11.72
CA ALA A 227 -38.46 -19.23 10.38
C ALA A 227 -37.22 -20.03 9.97
N ILE A 228 -36.14 -20.03 10.75
CA ILE A 228 -34.81 -20.52 10.35
C ILE A 228 -34.73 -22.02 10.06
N THR A 229 -35.59 -22.81 10.69
CA THR A 229 -35.66 -24.26 10.44
C THR A 229 -36.26 -24.61 9.08
N LYS A 230 -36.89 -23.65 8.38
CA LYS A 230 -37.38 -23.83 7.01
C LYS A 230 -36.19 -24.12 6.08
N ALA A 231 -36.37 -25.11 5.19
CA ALA A 231 -35.35 -25.51 4.22
C ALA A 231 -34.81 -24.33 3.39
N GLU A 232 -35.65 -23.33 3.13
CA GLU A 232 -35.29 -22.10 2.43
C GLU A 232 -34.27 -21.24 3.20
N ASN A 233 -34.39 -21.14 4.52
CA ASN A 233 -33.47 -20.33 5.34
C ASN A 233 -32.14 -21.06 5.58
N ILE A 234 -32.15 -22.39 5.68
CA ILE A 234 -30.93 -23.20 5.63
C ILE A 234 -30.19 -23.00 4.29
N LYS A 235 -30.93 -22.94 3.18
CA LYS A 235 -30.35 -22.65 1.86
C LYS A 235 -29.74 -21.24 1.80
N LYS A 236 -30.41 -20.22 2.35
CA LYS A 236 -29.87 -18.85 2.46
C LYS A 236 -28.61 -18.78 3.32
N LEU A 237 -28.57 -19.52 4.43
CA LEU A 237 -27.39 -19.59 5.28
C LEU A 237 -26.21 -20.27 4.56
N LYS A 238 -26.45 -21.36 3.83
CA LYS A 238 -25.42 -21.97 2.97
C LYS A 238 -24.87 -20.99 1.93
N GLN A 239 -25.77 -20.28 1.23
CA GLN A 239 -25.37 -19.26 0.26
C GLN A 239 -24.52 -18.15 0.92
N ALA A 240 -24.87 -17.71 2.13
CA ALA A 240 -24.10 -16.71 2.84
C ALA A 240 -22.69 -17.22 3.25
N VAL A 241 -22.56 -18.51 3.59
CA VAL A 241 -21.25 -19.14 3.84
C VAL A 241 -20.44 -19.26 2.55
N ASP A 242 -21.05 -19.68 1.43
CA ASP A 242 -20.39 -19.76 0.13
C ASP A 242 -19.89 -18.37 -0.34
N GLU A 243 -20.69 -17.32 -0.11
CA GLU A 243 -20.29 -15.94 -0.37
C GLU A 243 -19.13 -15.48 0.53
N LEU A 244 -19.17 -15.80 1.83
CA LEU A 244 -18.06 -15.52 2.74
C LEU A 244 -16.77 -16.15 2.21
N GLU A 245 -16.81 -17.41 1.78
CA GLU A 245 -15.63 -18.11 1.26
C GLU A 245 -15.11 -17.52 -0.04
N SER A 246 -16.02 -17.10 -0.93
CA SER A 246 -15.67 -16.36 -2.13
C SER A 246 -14.95 -15.04 -1.77
N ASN A 247 -15.47 -14.30 -0.78
CA ASN A 247 -14.85 -13.07 -0.31
C ASN A 247 -13.48 -13.34 0.34
N LEU A 248 -13.34 -14.39 1.15
CA LEU A 248 -12.08 -14.79 1.75
C LEU A 248 -11.05 -15.20 0.69
N LYS A 249 -11.48 -15.84 -0.40
CA LYS A 249 -10.62 -16.14 -1.55
C LYS A 249 -10.13 -14.85 -2.22
N GLN A 250 -11.02 -13.89 -2.47
CA GLN A 250 -10.61 -12.58 -3.00
C GLN A 250 -9.63 -11.88 -2.06
N ARG A 251 -9.85 -11.93 -0.74
CA ARG A 251 -8.93 -11.38 0.26
C ARG A 251 -7.55 -12.07 0.22
N ARG A 252 -7.47 -13.39 0.03
CA ARG A 252 -6.19 -14.10 -0.17
C ARG A 252 -5.46 -13.62 -1.42
N ASP A 253 -6.19 -13.43 -2.52
CA ASP A 253 -5.61 -12.89 -3.75
C ASP A 253 -5.07 -11.47 -3.53
N MET A 254 -5.78 -10.63 -2.76
CA MET A 254 -5.29 -9.31 -2.35
C MET A 254 -4.04 -9.39 -1.47
N ILE A 255 -3.97 -10.32 -0.51
CA ILE A 255 -2.77 -10.52 0.33
C ILE A 255 -1.57 -10.88 -0.54
N ASN A 256 -1.73 -11.80 -1.50
CA ASN A 256 -0.67 -12.18 -2.43
C ASN A 256 -0.21 -10.98 -3.27
N SER A 257 -1.16 -10.16 -3.74
CA SER A 257 -0.83 -8.91 -4.44
C SER A 257 -0.06 -7.94 -3.55
N ILE A 258 -0.47 -7.74 -2.29
CA ILE A 258 0.24 -6.88 -1.33
C ILE A 258 1.66 -7.39 -1.08
N GLN A 259 1.88 -8.70 -0.97
CA GLN A 259 3.21 -9.28 -0.79
C GLN A 259 4.13 -9.02 -1.99
N GLN A 260 3.61 -9.20 -3.21
CA GLN A 260 4.35 -8.86 -4.43
C GLN A 260 4.74 -7.38 -4.48
N LEU A 261 3.84 -6.51 -4.03
CA LEU A 261 4.08 -5.06 -3.95
C LEU A 261 5.09 -4.68 -2.88
N VAL A 262 5.05 -5.33 -1.70
CA VAL A 262 6.03 -5.17 -0.63
C VAL A 262 7.43 -5.47 -1.14
N HIS A 263 7.63 -6.62 -1.78
CA HIS A 263 8.92 -7.00 -2.36
C HIS A 263 9.37 -6.05 -3.47
N PHE A 264 8.44 -5.58 -4.30
CA PHE A 264 8.75 -4.57 -5.31
C PHE A 264 9.26 -3.28 -4.67
N VAL A 265 8.57 -2.72 -3.67
CA VAL A 265 8.97 -1.46 -3.04
C VAL A 265 10.28 -1.61 -2.26
N GLU A 266 10.49 -2.74 -1.58
CA GLU A 266 11.77 -3.08 -0.93
C GLU A 266 12.92 -3.04 -1.94
N SER A 267 12.75 -3.65 -3.11
CA SER A 267 13.78 -3.62 -4.16
C SER A 267 14.08 -2.21 -4.68
N VAL A 268 13.07 -1.33 -4.76
CA VAL A 268 13.28 0.07 -5.16
C VAL A 268 14.00 0.85 -4.06
N LEU A 269 13.66 0.62 -2.79
CA LEU A 269 14.30 1.27 -1.64
C LEU A 269 15.77 0.87 -1.50
N GLU A 270 16.08 -0.42 -1.66
CA GLU A 270 17.46 -0.92 -1.67
C GLU A 270 18.28 -0.25 -2.78
N ALA A 271 17.73 -0.21 -4.00
CA ALA A 271 18.38 0.43 -5.13
C ALA A 271 18.54 1.95 -4.94
N ALA A 272 17.56 2.61 -4.30
CA ALA A 272 17.64 4.03 -3.98
C ALA A 272 18.74 4.32 -2.94
N GLY A 273 18.93 3.41 -1.97
CA GLY A 273 19.97 3.52 -0.94
C GLY A 273 21.39 3.32 -1.49
N GLN A 274 21.52 2.53 -2.56
CA GLN A 274 22.81 2.24 -3.21
C GLN A 274 23.23 3.27 -4.25
N LEU A 275 22.35 4.19 -4.65
CA LEU A 275 22.74 5.30 -5.53
C LEU A 275 23.70 6.20 -4.76
N GLU A 276 24.96 6.27 -5.16
CA GLU A 276 25.84 7.33 -4.65
C GLU A 276 25.30 8.69 -5.10
N PRO A 277 25.34 9.73 -4.24
CA PRO A 277 25.07 11.08 -4.69
C PRO A 277 26.17 11.45 -5.68
N LYS A 278 25.87 11.42 -6.99
CA LYS A 278 26.71 12.08 -8.00
C LYS A 278 26.58 13.59 -7.82
N GLU A 279 27.23 14.11 -6.78
CA GLU A 279 27.66 15.51 -6.78
C GLU A 279 28.75 15.62 -7.85
N LYS A 280 28.37 16.16 -9.01
CA LYS A 280 29.35 16.89 -9.81
C LYS A 280 29.34 18.34 -9.31
N PRO A 281 30.30 18.77 -8.50
CA PRO A 281 30.63 20.18 -8.45
C PRO A 281 31.36 20.49 -9.77
N SER A 282 30.62 20.94 -10.78
CA SER A 282 31.24 21.64 -11.90
C SER A 282 31.40 23.11 -11.50
N GLU A 283 32.46 23.40 -10.75
CA GLU A 283 33.07 24.73 -10.73
C GLU A 283 34.19 24.81 -11.78
N PRO A 284 34.45 26.01 -12.33
CA PRO A 284 35.13 26.18 -13.61
C PRO A 284 36.64 25.94 -13.48
N ALA A 285 37.18 25.08 -14.34
CA ALA A 285 38.63 24.93 -14.46
C ALA A 285 39.23 26.18 -15.11
N LEU A 286 39.64 27.13 -14.26
CA LEU A 286 40.68 28.12 -14.57
C LEU A 286 42.04 27.43 -14.56
N ASP A 287 42.83 27.78 -15.56
CA ASP A 287 44.17 27.31 -15.89
C ASP A 287 45.14 27.12 -14.71
N SER A 288 46.00 26.08 -14.77
CA SER A 288 47.46 26.29 -14.89
C SER A 288 48.34 25.03 -14.92
N LYS A 289 49.17 24.99 -15.98
CA LYS A 289 50.62 24.65 -16.05
C LYS A 289 51.11 23.18 -15.99
N SER A 290 51.72 22.74 -17.10
CA SER A 290 53.18 22.49 -17.26
C SER A 290 53.43 22.22 -18.77
N ALA A 291 54.52 22.57 -19.47
CA ALA A 291 55.94 22.67 -19.14
C ALA A 291 56.68 23.54 -20.24
N PRO A 292 58.03 23.55 -20.41
CA PRO A 292 58.79 24.79 -20.24
C PRO A 292 59.75 25.18 -21.39
N THR A 293 60.34 26.38 -21.24
CA THR A 293 61.65 26.83 -21.77
C THR A 293 61.81 27.10 -23.28
N ARG A 294 61.83 28.39 -23.65
CA ARG A 294 62.87 28.95 -24.56
C ARG A 294 63.08 30.45 -24.28
N ARG A 295 64.34 30.81 -24.05
CA ARG A 295 64.86 32.17 -23.78
C ARG A 295 64.93 33.03 -25.04
N MET A 296 65.10 34.34 -24.77
CA MET A 296 65.70 35.44 -25.55
C MET A 296 64.66 36.48 -26.02
N ALA A 297 64.55 37.62 -25.32
CA ALA A 297 65.23 38.91 -25.59
C ALA A 297 64.36 39.79 -26.53
N PHE A 298 64.18 41.11 -26.42
CA PHE A 298 64.64 42.20 -25.55
C PHE A 298 63.71 43.41 -25.83
N THR A 299 63.60 44.35 -24.87
CA THR A 299 63.28 45.80 -25.00
C THR A 299 61.90 46.35 -25.46
N SER A 300 61.19 46.92 -24.46
CA SER A 300 60.67 48.30 -24.35
C SER A 300 59.91 48.98 -25.51
N ARG A 301 58.69 49.45 -25.21
CA ARG A 301 58.41 50.90 -25.00
C ARG A 301 57.04 51.15 -24.37
N LEU A 302 57.07 51.94 -23.29
CA LEU A 302 55.95 52.60 -22.63
C LEU A 302 55.55 53.89 -23.39
N ASN A 303 54.31 54.30 -23.14
CA ASN A 303 53.70 55.64 -23.25
C ASN A 303 53.24 56.12 -24.63
N ARG A 304 51.93 56.38 -24.81
CA ARG A 304 51.16 57.55 -24.30
C ARG A 304 51.81 58.89 -24.67
N ARG A 305 51.28 59.50 -25.72
CA ARG A 305 50.65 60.83 -25.66
C ARG A 305 49.38 60.79 -26.49
#